data_AF-A0A927QV39-F1
#
_entry.id   AF-A0A927QV39-F1
#
_cell.length_a   1.000
_cell.length_b   1.000
_cell.length_c   1.000
_cell.angle_alpha   90.00
_cell.angle_beta   90.00
_cell.angle_gamma   90.00
#
_symmetry.space_group_name_H-M   'P 1'
#
loop_
_entity.id
_entity.type
_entity.pdbx_description
1 polymer ?
#
loop_
_entity_poly.entity_id
_entity_poly.type
_entity_poly.pdbx_seq_one_letter_code
_entity_poly.pdbx_strand_id
1 'polypeptide(L)' 'MKIWTCERVARSLECSPQQIKRYCDLDKIPCYRSSNDGMQSMYTYRIHEVDLLKFFGCETLENFCKVRYR' A
#
# COMPACT_ATOMS: atom_id res chain seq x y z
N MET A 1 -11.54 8.60 4.60
CA MET A 1 -10.95 7.48 3.83
C MET A 1 -9.44 7.67 3.84
N LYS A 2 -8.65 6.74 4.39
CA LYS A 2 -7.19 6.85 4.43
C LYS A 2 -6.57 6.31 3.14
N ILE A 3 -5.63 7.05 2.58
CA ILE A 3 -4.86 6.69 1.39
C ILE A 3 -3.44 6.32 1.81
N TRP A 4 -2.94 5.24 1.24
CA TRP A 4 -1.62 4.69 1.49
C TRP A 4 -0.73 4.82 0.26
N THR A 5 0.54 5.20 0.47
CA THR A 5 1.58 5.20 -0.57
C THR A 5 2.37 3.90 -0.51
N CYS A 6 3.07 3.54 -1.58
CA CYS A 6 3.91 2.35 -1.61
C CYS A 6 4.95 2.35 -0.48
N GLU A 7 5.55 3.49 -0.14
CA GLU A 7 6.53 3.55 0.97
C GLU A 7 5.87 3.31 2.33
N ARG A 8 4.67 3.83 2.57
CA ARG A 8 3.98 3.64 3.86
C ARG A 8 3.60 2.18 4.06
N VAL A 9 3.08 1.54 3.01
CA VAL A 9 2.75 0.10 3.02
C VAL A 9 4.01 -0.72 3.26
N ALA A 10 5.07 -0.43 2.49
CA ALA A 10 6.32 -1.15 2.59
C ALA A 10 6.97 -1.00 3.98
N ARG A 11 6.90 0.19 4.56
CA ARG A 11 7.37 0.44 5.93
C ARG A 11 6.61 -0.38 6.97
N SER A 12 5.28 -0.51 6.83
CA SER A 12 4.48 -1.35 7.72
C SER A 12 4.80 -2.84 7.57
N LEU A 13 5.08 -3.30 6.36
CA LEU A 13 5.37 -4.70 6.07
C LEU A 13 6.85 -5.08 6.23
N GLU A 14 7.71 -4.11 6.56
CA GLU A 14 9.17 -4.26 6.61
C GLU A 14 9.77 -4.78 5.29
N CYS A 15 9.22 -4.35 4.14
CA CYS A 15 9.63 -4.79 2.82
C CYS A 15 10.07 -3.62 1.91
N SER A 16 10.50 -3.90 0.68
CA SER A 16 10.87 -2.86 -0.28
C SER A 16 9.64 -2.17 -0.88
N PRO A 17 9.59 -0.83 -0.97
CA PRO A 17 8.57 -0.09 -1.72
C PRO A 17 8.41 -0.56 -3.17
N GLN A 18 9.47 -1.10 -3.77
CA GLN A 18 9.46 -1.66 -5.13
C GLN A 18 8.60 -2.92 -5.22
N GLN A 19 8.52 -3.73 -4.14
CA GLN A 19 7.61 -4.88 -4.10
C GLN A 19 6.15 -4.43 -4.12
N ILE A 20 5.82 -3.40 -3.35
CA ILE A 20 4.46 -2.84 -3.35
C ILE A 20 4.12 -2.22 -4.71
N LYS A 21 5.06 -1.48 -5.30
CA LYS A 21 4.94 -0.99 -6.67
C LYS A 21 4.64 -2.14 -7.65
N ARG A 22 5.34 -3.27 -7.52
CA ARG A 22 5.13 -4.44 -8.38
C ARG A 22 3.74 -5.05 -8.20
N TYR A 23 3.18 -5.06 -6.99
CA TYR A 23 1.78 -5.49 -6.80
C TYR A 23 0.79 -4.56 -7.47
N CYS A 24 1.03 -3.25 -7.41
CA CYS A 24 0.24 -2.26 -8.13
C CYS A 24 0.37 -2.41 -9.65
N ASP A 25 1.59 -2.59 -10.17
CA ASP A 25 1.85 -2.79 -11.61
C ASP A 25 1.19 -4.06 -12.16
N LEU A 26 1.05 -5.10 -11.32
CA LEU A 26 0.42 -6.38 -11.67
C LEU A 26 -1.10 -6.40 -11.42
N ASP A 27 -1.71 -5.25 -11.09
CA ASP A 27 -3.14 -5.12 -10.78
C ASP A 27 -3.61 -6.05 -9.64
N LYS A 28 -2.69 -6.44 -8.74
CA LYS A 28 -3.00 -7.29 -7.59
C LYS A 28 -3.68 -6.52 -6.47
N ILE A 29 -3.32 -5.24 -6.34
CA ILE A 29 -3.90 -4.31 -5.36
C ILE A 29 -4.56 -3.18 -6.15
N PRO A 30 -5.88 -2.98 -5.99
CA PRO A 30 -6.56 -1.83 -6.56
C PRO A 30 -5.88 -0.53 -6.12
N CYS A 31 -5.44 0.26 -7.10
CA CYS A 31 -4.77 1.52 -6.86
C CYS A 31 -5.09 2.52 -7.97
N TYR A 32 -4.99 3.79 -7.65
CA TYR A 32 -5.04 4.87 -8.64
C TYR A 32 -3.73 5.62 -8.65
N ARG A 33 -3.48 6.39 -9.71
CA ARG A 33 -2.28 7.22 -9.81
C ARG A 33 -2.64 8.67 -9.51
N SER A 34 -1.87 9.28 -8.62
CA SER A 34 -1.97 10.70 -8.34
C SER A 34 -0.59 11.27 -8.04
N SER A 35 -0.35 12.48 -8.55
CA SER A 35 0.88 13.23 -8.36
C SER A 35 0.64 14.59 -7.69
N ASN A 36 -0.63 14.91 -7.39
CA ASN A 36 -1.05 16.24 -6.94
C ASN A 36 -1.81 16.21 -5.60
N ASP A 37 -1.75 15.10 -4.88
CA ASP A 37 -2.42 14.90 -3.59
C ASP A 37 -1.65 15.48 -2.38
N GLY A 38 -0.59 16.26 -2.62
CA GLY A 38 0.23 16.87 -1.58
C GLY A 38 1.07 15.88 -0.77
N MET A 39 0.96 14.55 -1.00
CA MET A 39 1.83 13.56 -0.38
C MET A 39 3.11 13.40 -1.20
N GLN A 40 4.25 13.67 -0.55
CA GLN A 40 5.55 13.39 -1.11
C GLN A 40 5.79 11.87 -1.12
N SER A 41 5.89 11.30 -2.32
CA SER A 41 6.15 9.88 -2.54
C SER A 41 6.92 9.71 -3.84
N MET A 42 7.87 8.78 -3.85
CA MET A 42 8.63 8.41 -5.06
C MET A 42 7.73 7.77 -6.12
N TYR A 43 6.61 7.16 -5.70
CA TYR A 43 5.69 6.46 -6.58
C TYR A 43 4.36 7.20 -6.67
N THR A 44 3.77 7.24 -7.86
CA THR A 44 2.47 7.90 -8.10
C THR A 44 1.28 7.04 -7.63
N TYR A 45 1.51 5.81 -7.20
CA TYR A 45 0.45 4.90 -6.76
C TYR A 45 -0.16 5.32 -5.42
N ARG A 46 -1.48 5.24 -5.36
CA ARG A 46 -2.30 5.51 -4.19
C ARG A 46 -3.26 4.34 -3.98
N ILE A 47 -3.18 3.76 -2.79
CA ILE A 47 -3.92 2.56 -2.43
C ILE A 47 -4.93 2.96 -1.36
N HIS A 48 -6.20 2.62 -1.58
CA HIS A 48 -7.19 2.81 -0.52
C HIS A 48 -6.96 1.78 0.58
N GLU A 49 -7.10 2.20 1.83
CA GLU A 49 -6.93 1.33 2.99
C GLU A 49 -7.80 0.07 2.92
N VAL A 50 -9.04 0.17 2.44
CA VAL A 50 -9.96 -0.97 2.29
C VAL A 50 -9.44 -2.02 1.31
N ASP A 51 -8.85 -1.60 0.20
CA ASP A 51 -8.31 -2.49 -0.82
C ASP A 51 -7.00 -3.13 -0.35
N LEU A 52 -6.19 -2.36 0.37
CA LEU A 52 -4.98 -2.86 1.03
C LEU A 52 -5.33 -3.98 2.04
N LEU A 53 -6.26 -3.70 2.94
CA LEU A 53 -6.73 -4.64 3.96
C LEU A 53 -7.29 -5.92 3.33
N LYS A 54 -8.11 -5.77 2.29
CA LYS A 54 -8.67 -6.90 1.54
C LYS A 54 -7.60 -7.76 0.88
N PHE A 55 -6.57 -7.14 0.27
CA PHE A 55 -5.48 -7.87 -0.37
C PHE A 55 -4.66 -8.70 0.63
N PHE A 56 -4.38 -8.13 1.81
CA PHE A 56 -3.63 -8.83 2.87
C PHE A 56 -4.51 -9.70 3.77
N GLY A 57 -5.81 -9.85 3.47
CA GLY A 57 -6.75 -10.64 4.28
C GLY A 57 -6.91 -10.12 5.71
N CYS A 58 -6.70 -8.83 5.92
CA CYS A 58 -6.78 -8.19 7.23
C CYS A 58 -8.13 -7.48 7.39
N GLU A 59 -8.83 -7.71 8.51
CA GLU A 59 -10.07 -6.99 8.81
C GLU A 59 -9.82 -5.61 9.44
N THR A 60 -8.65 -5.43 10.07
CA THR A 60 -8.28 -4.19 10.77
C THR A 60 -6.85 -3.76 10.43
N LEU A 61 -6.57 -2.47 10.60
CA LEU A 61 -5.23 -1.91 10.48
C LEU A 61 -4.24 -2.54 11.48
N GLU A 62 -4.70 -2.89 12.68
CA GLU A 62 -3.86 -3.55 13.68
C GLU A 62 -3.41 -4.94 13.21
N ASN A 63 -4.30 -5.68 12.53
CA ASN A 63 -3.94 -6.97 11.93
C ASN A 63 -2.94 -6.77 10.79
N PHE A 64 -3.15 -5.75 9.95
CA PHE A 64 -2.21 -5.40 8.89
C PHE A 64 -0.81 -5.03 9.43
N CYS A 65 -0.73 -4.23 10.50
CA CYS A 65 0.55 -3.87 11.12
C CYS A 65 1.30 -5.06 11.75
N LYS A 66 0.61 -6.19 12.00
CA LYS A 66 1.22 -7.45 12.45
C LYS A 66 1.71 -8.31 11.29
N VAL A 67 1.26 -8.04 10.06
CA VAL A 67 1.77 -8.72 8.87
C VAL A 67 3.20 -8.26 8.63
N ARG A 68 4.14 -9.19 8.76
CA ARG A 68 5.55 -8.96 8.40
C ARG A 68 5.87 -9.80 7.18
N TYR A 69 6.42 -9.16 6.15
CA TYR A 69 6.93 -9.88 5.00
C TYR A 69 8.31 -10.44 5.38
N ARG A 70 8.37 -11.74 5.73
CA ARG A 70 9.63 -12.47 5.96
C ARG A 70 10.22 -12.95 4.64
#